data_AF-A0A4Z0PFZ2-F1
#
_entry.id   AF-A0A4Z0PFZ2-F1
#
_cell.length_a   1.000
_cell.length_b   1.000
_cell.length_c   1.000
_cell.angle_alpha   90.00
_cell.angle_beta   90.00
_cell.angle_gamma   90.00
#
_symmetry.space_group_name_H-M   'P 1'
#
loop_
_entity.id
_entity.type
_entity.pdbx_description
1 polymer ?
#
loop_
_entity_poly.entity_id
_entity_poly.type
_entity_poly.pdbx_seq_one_letter_code
_entity_poly.pdbx_strand_id
1 'polypeptide(L)'
;MSSQAPTRQIIYVYNGVETIITEKCKWVNPDGKTTKQVLLEIGNEIYKSQHKKEDVDDLLNQASAILWREFQDDNHPLYSFIQAQLKGLGEYSKQRSQIKKDYLLKDIAKESRFRIEHYFERGDK
;
A
#
# COMPACT_ATOMS: atom_id res chain seq x y z
N MET A 1 -19.73 -13.07 13.71
CA MET A 1 -18.48 -13.82 14.02
C MET A 1 -17.36 -12.81 13.92
N SER A 2 -16.70 -12.45 15.03
CA SER A 2 -15.62 -11.45 15.03
C SER A 2 -14.42 -12.01 14.27
N SER A 3 -14.16 -11.46 13.08
CA SER A 3 -13.03 -11.87 12.26
C SER A 3 -11.74 -11.38 12.92
N GLN A 4 -10.89 -12.30 13.39
CA GLN A 4 -9.57 -11.95 13.89
C GLN A 4 -8.74 -11.35 12.76
N ALA A 5 -8.01 -10.28 13.07
CA ALA A 5 -7.07 -9.64 12.17
C ALA A 5 -6.15 -10.69 11.51
N PRO A 6 -6.02 -10.75 10.17
CA PRO A 6 -5.04 -11.60 9.53
C PRO A 6 -3.66 -11.18 10.03
N THR A 7 -2.85 -12.18 10.35
CA THR A 7 -1.47 -12.01 10.79
C THR A 7 -0.53 -12.25 9.63
N ARG A 8 0.54 -11.47 9.52
CA ARG A 8 1.65 -11.76 8.62
C ARG A 8 2.81 -12.37 9.41
N GLN A 9 3.51 -13.31 8.80
CA GLN A 9 4.77 -13.83 9.33
C GLN A 9 5.92 -13.03 8.73
N ILE A 10 6.75 -12.46 9.59
CA ILE A 10 7.99 -11.80 9.21
C ILE A 10 9.13 -12.71 9.62
N ILE A 11 9.98 -13.08 8.68
CA ILE A 11 11.18 -13.87 8.94
C ILE A 11 12.35 -12.90 9.08
N TYR A 12 12.94 -12.86 10.27
CA TYR A 12 14.18 -12.13 10.52
C TYR A 12 15.33 -13.12 10.64
N VAL A 13 16.38 -12.96 9.84
CA VAL A 13 17.56 -13.82 9.89
C VAL A 13 18.72 -13.06 10.52
N TYR A 14 19.21 -13.54 11.67
CA TYR A 14 20.36 -12.97 12.35
C TYR A 14 21.30 -14.08 12.84
N ASN A 15 22.60 -13.98 12.50
CA ASN A 15 23.62 -14.99 12.79
C ASN A 15 23.22 -16.43 12.41
N GLY A 16 22.53 -16.59 11.28
CA GLY A 16 22.09 -17.91 10.79
C GLY A 16 20.89 -18.49 11.53
N VAL A 17 20.29 -17.75 12.46
CA VAL A 17 19.05 -18.13 13.15
C VAL A 17 17.88 -17.39 12.51
N GLU A 18 16.89 -18.15 12.05
CA GLU A 18 15.62 -17.62 11.55
C GLU A 18 14.67 -17.38 12.73
N THR A 19 14.19 -16.15 12.88
CA THR A 19 13.17 -15.76 13.86
C THR A 19 11.90 -15.40 13.11
N ILE A 20 10.82 -16.15 13.35
CA ILE A 20 9.51 -15.88 12.76
C ILE A 20 8.72 -15.04 13.75
N ILE A 21 8.45 -13.78 13.39
CA ILE A 21 7.58 -12.88 14.17
C ILE A 21 6.22 -12.87 13.50
N THR A 22 5.19 -13.21 14.27
CA THR A 22 3.79 -13.09 13.81
C THR A 22 3.28 -11.70 14.21
N GLU A 23 3.20 -10.80 13.23
CA GLU A 23 2.64 -9.46 13.43
C GLU A 23 1.18 -9.42 12.99
N LYS A 24 0.34 -8.72 13.76
CA LYS A 24 -1.00 -8.35 13.29
C LYS A 24 -0.84 -7.36 12.13
N CYS A 25 -1.50 -7.60 11.00
CA CYS A 25 -1.55 -6.58 9.95
C CYS A 25 -2.18 -5.31 10.53
N LYS A 26 -1.51 -4.16 10.38
CA LYS A 26 -1.95 -2.86 10.92
C LYS A 26 -3.33 -2.43 10.41
N TRP A 27 -3.82 -3.01 9.31
CA TRP A 27 -5.15 -2.76 8.80
C TRP A 27 -5.78 -4.05 8.28
N VAL A 28 -6.88 -4.43 8.91
CA VAL A 28 -7.74 -5.56 8.55
C VAL A 28 -8.85 -4.99 7.71
N ASN A 29 -9.24 -5.66 6.62
CA ASN A 29 -10.48 -5.35 5.91
C ASN A 29 -11.62 -5.25 6.96
N PRO A 30 -12.11 -4.05 7.30
CA PRO A 30 -12.98 -3.88 8.46
C PRO A 30 -14.23 -4.74 8.29
N ASP A 31 -14.70 -5.38 9.35
CA ASP A 31 -15.90 -6.24 9.28
C ASP A 31 -17.03 -5.49 8.56
N GLY A 32 -17.55 -6.08 7.48
CA GLY A 32 -18.63 -5.50 6.66
C GLY A 32 -18.19 -4.63 5.49
N LYS A 33 -16.89 -4.43 5.23
CA LYS A 33 -16.40 -3.74 4.02
C LYS A 33 -15.90 -4.73 2.96
N THR A 34 -16.12 -4.38 1.70
CA THR A 34 -15.59 -5.10 0.53
C THR A 34 -14.15 -4.65 0.23
N THR A 35 -13.36 -5.50 -0.44
CA THR A 35 -12.00 -5.16 -0.92
C THR A 35 -11.97 -3.83 -1.69
N LYS A 36 -13.00 -3.57 -2.51
CA LYS A 36 -13.18 -2.30 -3.23
C LYS A 36 -13.30 -1.11 -2.27
N GLN A 37 -14.21 -1.16 -1.30
CA GLN A 37 -14.43 -0.06 -0.35
C GLN A 37 -13.16 0.25 0.44
N VAL A 38 -12.46 -0.79 0.84
CA VAL A 38 -11.17 -0.70 1.52
C VAL A 38 -10.12 0.02 0.67
N LEU A 39 -9.93 -0.41 -0.58
CA LEU A 39 -8.91 0.18 -1.43
C LEU A 39 -9.24 1.64 -1.75
N LEU A 40 -10.52 1.97 -1.98
CA LEU A 40 -10.97 3.35 -2.14
C LEU A 40 -10.68 4.22 -0.91
N GLU A 41 -10.88 3.68 0.29
CA GLU A 41 -10.51 4.38 1.53
C GLU A 41 -9.00 4.59 1.63
N ILE A 42 -8.20 3.57 1.33
CA ILE A 42 -6.74 3.67 1.31
C ILE A 42 -6.29 4.74 0.30
N GLY A 43 -6.85 4.76 -0.91
CA GLY A 43 -6.54 5.79 -1.92
C GLY A 43 -6.84 7.22 -1.42
N ASN A 44 -7.96 7.40 -0.72
CA ASN A 44 -8.32 8.68 -0.12
C ASN A 44 -7.37 9.08 1.03
N GLU A 45 -7.00 8.14 1.89
CA GLU A 45 -6.07 8.40 2.99
C GLU A 45 -4.66 8.68 2.48
N ILE A 46 -4.21 8.00 1.42
CA ILE A 46 -2.93 8.30 0.75
C ILE A 46 -2.91 9.76 0.29
N TYR A 47 -3.99 10.22 -0.35
CA TYR A 47 -4.13 11.60 -0.81
C TYR A 47 -4.08 12.62 0.33
N LYS A 48 -4.73 12.34 1.47
CA LYS A 48 -4.67 13.22 2.65
C LYS A 48 -3.28 13.23 3.29
N SER A 49 -2.59 12.09 3.27
CA SER A 49 -1.27 11.89 3.86
C SER A 49 -0.09 12.33 2.97
N GLN A 50 -0.35 12.97 1.82
CA GLN A 50 0.64 13.36 0.79
C GLN A 50 1.82 14.24 1.26
N HIS A 51 1.88 14.61 2.54
CA HIS A 51 2.96 15.39 3.15
C HIS A 51 3.78 14.60 4.18
N LYS A 52 3.43 13.34 4.43
CA LYS A 52 4.09 12.47 5.41
C LYS A 52 4.48 11.16 4.74
N LYS A 53 5.79 11.01 4.48
CA LYS A 53 6.32 9.85 3.73
C LYS A 53 5.97 8.54 4.41
N GLU A 54 6.03 8.49 5.73
CA GLU A 54 5.77 7.30 6.54
C GLU A 54 4.31 6.84 6.39
N ASP A 55 3.37 7.77 6.43
CA ASP A 55 1.95 7.47 6.28
C ASP A 55 1.62 6.99 4.86
N VAL A 56 2.21 7.61 3.82
CA VAL A 56 2.02 7.18 2.42
C VAL A 56 2.62 5.79 2.20
N ASP A 57 3.81 5.51 2.75
CA ASP A 57 4.49 4.21 2.68
C ASP A 57 3.66 3.11 3.35
N ASP A 58 3.20 3.34 4.58
CA ASP A 58 2.36 2.38 5.32
C ASP A 58 1.06 2.05 4.56
N LEU A 59 0.43 3.05 3.92
CA LEU A 59 -0.80 2.88 3.16
C LEU A 59 -0.59 2.18 1.81
N LEU A 60 0.48 2.48 1.08
CA LEU A 60 0.83 1.77 -0.15
C LEU A 60 1.17 0.30 0.10
N ASN A 61 1.88 0.01 1.20
CA ASN A 61 2.16 -1.37 1.61
C ASN A 61 0.87 -2.14 1.94
N GLN A 62 -0.12 -1.48 2.57
CA GLN A 62 -1.43 -2.08 2.81
C GLN A 62 -2.17 -2.35 1.50
N ALA A 63 -2.23 -1.38 0.58
CA ALA A 63 -2.84 -1.57 -0.73
C ALA A 63 -2.19 -2.75 -1.46
N SER A 64 -0.85 -2.83 -1.49
CA SER A 64 -0.10 -3.93 -2.08
C SER A 64 -0.50 -5.29 -1.49
N ALA A 65 -0.56 -5.42 -0.17
CA ALA A 65 -0.91 -6.67 0.49
C ALA A 65 -2.34 -7.13 0.17
N ILE A 66 -3.28 -6.18 0.08
CA ILE A 66 -4.68 -6.47 -0.27
C ILE A 66 -4.77 -6.91 -1.73
N LEU A 67 -4.12 -6.18 -2.65
CA LEU A 67 -4.11 -6.50 -4.08
C LEU A 67 -3.46 -7.87 -4.34
N TRP A 68 -2.35 -8.18 -3.66
CA TRP A 68 -1.70 -9.50 -3.77
C TRP A 68 -2.63 -10.62 -3.31
N ARG A 69 -3.32 -10.44 -2.17
CA ARG A 69 -4.28 -11.42 -1.66
C ARG A 69 -5.45 -11.63 -2.62
N GLU A 70 -5.93 -10.56 -3.25
CA GLU A 70 -7.08 -10.60 -4.15
C GLU A 70 -6.75 -11.24 -5.50
N PHE A 71 -5.61 -10.88 -6.10
CA PHE A 71 -5.29 -11.27 -7.47
C PHE A 71 -4.30 -12.42 -7.58
N GLN A 72 -3.37 -12.56 -6.62
CA GLN A 72 -2.27 -13.53 -6.68
C GLN A 72 -1.47 -13.49 -8.00
N ASP A 73 -1.40 -12.30 -8.62
CA ASP A 73 -0.74 -12.06 -9.91
C ASP A 73 0.12 -10.80 -9.84
N ASP A 74 1.43 -10.98 -10.03
CA ASP A 74 2.41 -9.89 -10.05
C ASP A 74 2.24 -8.95 -11.25
N ASN A 75 1.62 -9.44 -12.33
CA ASN A 75 1.39 -8.68 -13.55
C ASN A 75 0.04 -7.94 -13.54
N HIS A 76 -0.75 -8.07 -12.46
CA HIS A 76 -2.02 -7.38 -12.36
C HIS A 76 -1.79 -5.85 -12.41
N PRO A 77 -2.41 -5.10 -13.35
CA PRO A 77 -2.04 -3.71 -13.61
C PRO A 77 -2.05 -2.79 -12.39
N LEU A 78 -3.06 -2.93 -11.53
CA LEU A 78 -3.16 -2.13 -10.30
C LEU A 78 -2.10 -2.53 -9.27
N TYR A 79 -1.76 -3.82 -9.18
CA TYR A 79 -0.73 -4.29 -8.26
C TYR A 79 0.65 -3.81 -8.70
N SER A 80 1.00 -4.00 -9.98
CA SER A 80 2.27 -3.53 -10.55
C SER A 80 2.40 -2.01 -10.41
N PHE A 81 1.31 -1.26 -10.57
CA PHE A 81 1.28 0.18 -10.34
C PHE A 81 1.64 0.53 -8.89
N ILE A 82 1.00 -0.08 -7.89
CA ILE A 82 1.29 0.19 -6.47
C ILE A 82 2.73 -0.18 -6.10
N GLN A 83 3.24 -1.29 -6.63
CA GLN A 83 4.65 -1.68 -6.48
C GLN A 83 5.61 -0.62 -7.06
N ALA A 84 5.26 -0.03 -8.21
CA ALA A 84 6.05 1.06 -8.79
C ALA A 84 6.05 2.31 -7.88
N GLN A 85 4.93 2.63 -7.23
CA GLN A 85 4.87 3.75 -6.27
C GLN A 85 5.74 3.49 -5.02
N LEU A 86 5.70 2.27 -4.48
CA LEU A 86 6.59 1.86 -3.37
C LEU A 86 8.06 1.97 -3.75
N LYS A 87 8.43 1.54 -4.97
CA LYS A 87 9.79 1.72 -5.49
C LYS A 87 10.17 3.20 -5.62
N GLY A 88 9.24 4.04 -6.11
CA GLY A 88 9.41 5.49 -6.19
C GLY A 88 9.65 6.14 -4.82
N LEU A 89 8.91 5.72 -3.79
CA LEU A 89 9.16 6.14 -2.40
C LEU A 89 10.55 5.71 -1.89
N GLY A 90 11.08 4.59 -2.35
CA GLY A 90 12.46 4.16 -2.05
C GLY A 90 13.52 5.17 -2.51
N GLU A 91 13.19 6.04 -3.47
CA GLU A 91 14.06 7.11 -3.95
C GLU A 91 13.84 8.45 -3.23
N TYR A 92 12.88 8.52 -2.30
CA TYR A 92 12.53 9.74 -1.55
C TYR A 92 13.74 10.34 -0.83
N SER A 93 14.54 9.51 -0.14
CA SER A 93 15.74 9.97 0.58
C SER A 93 16.86 10.45 -0.36
N LYS A 94 16.86 9.98 -1.63
CA LYS A 94 17.83 10.37 -2.66
C LYS A 94 17.53 11.75 -3.25
N GLN A 95 16.31 12.27 -3.06
CA GLN A 95 15.95 13.61 -3.52
C GLN A 95 16.68 14.67 -2.68
N ARG A 96 17.48 15.50 -3.34
CA ARG A 96 18.29 16.54 -2.67
C ARG A 96 17.47 17.72 -2.15
N SER A 97 16.35 18.04 -2.81
CA SER A 97 15.51 19.20 -2.49
C SER A 97 14.23 18.77 -1.81
N GLN A 98 13.85 19.46 -0.73
CA GLN A 98 12.57 19.25 -0.05
C GLN A 98 11.38 19.51 -0.99
N ILE A 99 11.49 20.49 -1.89
CA ILE A 99 10.47 20.77 -2.90
C ILE A 99 10.24 19.54 -3.80
N LYS A 100 11.31 18.86 -4.22
CA LYS A 100 11.20 17.64 -5.04
C LYS A 100 10.58 16.49 -4.26
N LYS A 101 10.89 16.37 -2.96
CA LYS A 101 10.28 15.39 -2.06
C LYS A 101 8.78 15.60 -1.93
N ASP A 102 8.37 16.84 -1.71
CA ASP A 102 6.95 17.20 -1.56
C ASP A 102 6.19 16.97 -2.87
N TYR A 103 6.78 17.32 -4.02
CA TYR A 103 6.19 17.01 -5.33
C TYR A 103 6.08 15.51 -5.57
N LEU A 104 7.10 14.73 -5.24
CA LEU A 104 7.08 13.27 -5.37
C LEU A 104 5.94 12.66 -4.54
N LEU A 105 5.82 13.03 -3.26
CA LEU A 105 4.74 12.51 -2.41
C LEU A 105 3.36 12.92 -2.92
N LYS A 106 3.22 14.15 -3.41
CA LYS A 106 1.98 14.65 -4.00
C LYS A 106 1.58 13.89 -5.27
N ASP A 107 2.54 13.63 -6.16
CA ASP A 107 2.29 12.86 -7.39
C ASP A 107 1.91 11.42 -7.07
N ILE A 108 2.68 10.75 -6.20
CA ILE A 108 2.36 9.40 -5.73
C ILE A 108 0.96 9.38 -5.15
N ALA A 109 0.63 10.35 -4.30
CA ALA A 109 -0.63 10.34 -3.61
C ALA A 109 -1.83 10.59 -4.53
N LYS A 110 -1.68 11.53 -5.46
CA LYS A 110 -2.70 11.85 -6.47
C LYS A 110 -2.91 10.69 -7.44
N GLU A 111 -1.83 10.12 -7.98
CA GLU A 111 -1.93 9.04 -8.96
C GLU A 111 -2.43 7.75 -8.31
N SER A 112 -2.02 7.45 -7.06
CA SER A 112 -2.52 6.27 -6.34
C SER A 112 -4.01 6.34 -6.09
N ARG A 113 -4.51 7.48 -5.60
CA ARG A 113 -5.95 7.71 -5.44
C ARG A 113 -6.68 7.52 -6.78
N PHE A 114 -6.21 8.20 -7.82
CA PHE A 114 -6.83 8.17 -9.13
C PHE A 114 -6.89 6.75 -9.71
N ARG A 115 -5.79 6.00 -9.69
CA ARG A 115 -5.71 4.64 -10.26
C ARG A 115 -6.59 3.65 -9.50
N ILE A 116 -6.62 3.75 -8.17
CA ILE A 116 -7.49 2.91 -7.35
C ILE A 116 -8.97 3.22 -7.65
N GLU A 117 -9.37 4.50 -7.67
CA GLU A 117 -10.73 4.92 -8.04
C GLU A 117 -11.09 4.44 -9.46
N HIS A 118 -10.20 4.68 -10.43
CA HIS A 118 -10.42 4.35 -11.84
C HIS A 118 -10.61 2.85 -12.07
N TYR A 119 -9.77 2.00 -11.46
CA TYR A 119 -9.87 0.55 -11.59
C TYR A 119 -11.27 0.05 -11.19
N PHE A 120 -11.81 0.57 -10.09
CA PHE A 120 -13.10 0.11 -9.54
C PHE A 120 -14.33 0.80 -10.12
N GLU A 121 -14.19 1.95 -10.78
CA GLU A 121 -15.30 2.71 -11.36
C GLU A 121 -15.40 2.55 -12.88
N ARG A 122 -14.30 2.30 -13.57
CA ARG A 122 -14.24 2.24 -15.04
C ARG A 122 -13.97 0.86 -15.62
N GLY A 123 -13.73 -0.14 -14.78
CA GLY A 123 -13.76 -1.54 -15.18
C GLY A 123 -12.56 -1.99 -16.01
N ASP A 124 -11.34 -1.61 -15.61
CA ASP A 124 -10.13 -2.33 -16.01
C ASP A 124 -10.18 -3.74 -15.36
N LYS A 125 -10.98 -4.65 -15.93
CA LYS A 125 -11.06 -6.07 -15.56
C LYS A 125 -10.51 -6.94 -16.68
#